data_AF-A0A0G4JRP1-F1
#
_entry.id   AF-A0A0G4JRP1-F1
#
_cell.length_a   1.000
_cell.length_b   1.000
_cell.length_c   1.000
_cell.angle_alpha   90.00
_cell.angle_beta   90.00
_cell.angle_gamma   90.00
#
_symmetry.space_group_name_H-M   'P 1'
#
loop_
_entity.id
_entity.type
_entity.pdbx_description
1 polymer ?
#
loop_
_entity_poly.entity_id
_entity_poly.type
_entity_poly.pdbx_seq_one_letter_code
_entity_poly.pdbx_strand_id
1 'polypeptide(L)'
;MLALGVVQSHEALGLSLILTKHNKDPDERSKAIEGIARLAMKQAPKLVGKAAGRQMAHCIVLMAKMAVEEYSRTADDPQNRCRCKGRGRVTDLDASRAAGKTVEKVCPRCGGSGMKPIKSASVYKVIKTVVPDLTQRTWSRNWKVFYDSLIAQCYQESAAAEKLFSMVTSPQQ
;
A
#
# COMPACT_ATOMS: atom_id res chain seq x y z
N MET A 1 3.73 -22.40 16.64
CA MET A 1 4.36 -21.30 17.41
C MET A 1 5.80 -21.02 16.96
N LEU A 2 6.62 -22.03 16.65
CA LEU A 2 8.03 -21.82 16.23
C LEU A 2 8.18 -20.93 14.98
N ALA A 3 7.37 -21.14 13.93
CA ALA A 3 7.49 -20.38 12.69
C ALA A 3 7.21 -18.88 12.85
N LEU A 4 6.18 -18.49 13.61
CA LEU A 4 5.87 -17.08 13.85
C LEU A 4 6.97 -16.38 14.67
N GLY A 5 7.56 -17.08 15.64
CA GLY A 5 8.68 -16.55 16.42
C GLY A 5 9.91 -16.26 15.57
N VAL A 6 10.24 -17.16 14.64
CA VAL A 6 11.36 -16.97 13.68
C VAL A 6 11.09 -15.80 12.73
N VAL A 7 9.87 -15.70 12.20
CA VAL A 7 9.52 -14.58 11.31
C VAL A 7 9.55 -13.26 12.08
N GLN A 8 9.08 -13.22 13.32
CA GLN A 8 9.15 -12.02 14.14
C GLN A 8 10.59 -11.58 14.43
N SER A 9 11.54 -12.50 14.61
CA SER A 9 12.94 -12.14 14.90
C SER A 9 13.70 -11.59 13.70
N HIS A 10 13.33 -11.99 12.48
CA HIS A 10 14.04 -11.61 11.25
C HIS A 10 13.29 -10.57 10.39
N GLU A 11 11.96 -10.69 10.32
CA GLU A 11 11.09 -9.93 9.42
C GLU A 11 9.93 -9.28 10.19
N ALA A 12 10.25 -8.66 11.34
CA ALA A 12 9.26 -8.08 12.26
C ALA A 12 8.30 -7.08 11.58
N LEU A 13 8.83 -6.22 10.71
CA LEU A 13 8.02 -5.22 9.98
C LEU A 13 7.05 -5.90 9.00
N GLY A 14 7.56 -6.83 8.19
CA GLY A 14 6.75 -7.61 7.27
C GLY A 14 5.64 -8.37 7.99
N LEU A 15 5.94 -8.96 9.14
CA LEU A 15 4.94 -9.63 9.99
C LEU A 15 3.87 -8.65 10.49
N SER A 16 4.26 -7.49 11.03
CA SER A 16 3.30 -6.46 11.47
C SER A 16 2.40 -5.97 10.35
N LEU A 17 2.93 -5.83 9.13
CA LEU A 17 2.15 -5.47 7.94
C LEU A 17 1.11 -6.55 7.62
N ILE A 18 1.51 -7.82 7.57
CA ILE A 18 0.60 -8.96 7.33
C ILE A 18 -0.50 -8.97 8.40
N LEU A 19 -0.14 -8.87 9.68
CA LEU A 19 -1.11 -8.89 10.79
C LEU A 19 -2.07 -7.70 10.73
N THR A 20 -1.60 -6.51 10.36
CA THR A 20 -2.46 -5.33 10.17
C THR A 20 -3.50 -5.55 9.06
N LYS A 21 -3.08 -6.16 7.94
CA LYS A 21 -3.95 -6.44 6.79
C LYS A 21 -5.04 -7.47 7.10
N HIS A 22 -4.72 -8.50 7.89
CA HIS A 22 -5.64 -9.62 8.16
C HIS A 22 -6.45 -9.46 9.44
N ASN A 23 -5.83 -9.00 10.53
CA ASN A 23 -6.44 -9.00 11.86
C ASN A 23 -6.90 -7.61 12.33
N LYS A 24 -6.54 -6.54 11.59
CA LYS A 24 -6.87 -5.13 11.91
C LYS A 24 -6.47 -4.70 13.33
N ASP A 25 -5.47 -5.36 13.90
CA ASP A 25 -4.92 -5.07 15.23
C ASP A 25 -4.32 -3.65 15.26
N PRO A 26 -4.75 -2.77 16.19
CA PRO A 26 -4.24 -1.41 16.30
C PRO A 26 -2.75 -1.32 16.69
N ASP A 27 -2.23 -2.30 17.44
CA ASP A 27 -0.83 -2.29 17.88
C ASP A 27 0.10 -2.68 16.73
N GLU A 28 -0.25 -3.73 15.99
CA GLU A 28 0.47 -4.11 14.77
C GLU A 28 0.41 -3.03 13.71
N ARG A 29 -0.72 -2.32 13.60
CA ARG A 29 -0.83 -1.14 12.73
C ARG A 29 0.17 -0.06 13.12
N SER A 30 0.30 0.23 14.41
CA SER A 30 1.22 1.25 14.91
C SER A 30 2.68 0.85 14.63
N LYS A 31 3.04 -0.41 14.89
CA LYS A 31 4.37 -0.97 14.57
C LYS A 31 4.69 -0.90 13.07
N ALA A 32 3.71 -1.22 12.21
CA ALA A 32 3.87 -1.14 10.77
C ALA A 32 4.10 0.31 10.30
N ILE A 33 3.31 1.27 10.82
CA ILE A 33 3.46 2.69 10.50
C ILE A 33 4.84 3.19 10.93
N GLU A 34 5.28 2.87 12.15
CA GLU A 34 6.58 3.27 12.67
C GLU A 34 7.74 2.64 11.89
N GLY A 35 7.62 1.37 11.50
CA GLY A 35 8.62 0.68 10.68
C GLY A 35 8.77 1.33 9.30
N ILE A 36 7.66 1.56 8.59
CA ILE A 36 7.67 2.24 7.29
C ILE A 36 8.18 3.68 7.44
N ALA A 37 7.76 4.41 8.48
CA ALA A 37 8.25 5.77 8.73
C ALA A 37 9.77 5.81 8.95
N ARG A 38 10.34 4.86 9.71
CA ARG A 38 11.79 4.76 9.91
C ARG A 38 12.55 4.51 8.62
N LEU A 39 12.04 3.64 7.75
CA LEU A 39 12.66 3.39 6.44
C LEU A 39 12.53 4.62 5.52
N ALA A 40 11.36 5.24 5.49
CA ALA A 40 11.09 6.46 4.74
C ALA A 40 12.01 7.61 5.14
N MET A 41 12.29 7.79 6.44
CA MET A 41 13.25 8.80 6.93
C MET A 41 14.66 8.61 6.35
N LYS A 42 15.11 7.38 6.14
CA LYS A 42 16.43 7.08 5.57
C LYS A 42 16.47 7.25 4.05
N GLN A 43 15.35 6.99 3.37
CA GLN A 43 15.27 6.94 1.90
C GLN A 43 14.69 8.21 1.29
N ALA A 44 14.29 9.19 2.11
CA ALA A 44 13.57 10.35 1.64
C ALA A 44 14.34 11.16 0.58
N PRO A 45 13.69 11.49 -0.55
CA PRO A 45 14.32 12.31 -1.58
C PRO A 45 14.65 13.72 -1.07
N LYS A 46 15.80 14.26 -1.51
CA LYS A 46 16.25 15.62 -1.15
C LYS A 46 15.18 16.70 -1.41
N LEU A 47 14.41 16.57 -2.49
CA LEU A 47 13.36 17.53 -2.86
C LEU A 47 12.16 17.49 -1.89
N VAL A 48 11.82 16.30 -1.38
CA VAL A 48 10.79 16.15 -0.34
C VAL A 48 11.31 16.78 0.96
N GLY A 49 12.55 16.49 1.34
CA GLY A 49 13.19 17.09 2.52
C GLY A 49 13.25 18.62 2.48
N LYS A 50 13.67 19.21 1.34
CA LYS A 50 13.72 20.67 1.16
C LYS A 50 12.35 21.33 1.29
N ALA A 51 11.31 20.71 0.72
CA ALA A 51 9.96 21.25 0.77
C ALA A 51 9.30 21.06 2.15
N ALA A 52 9.56 19.94 2.83
CA ALA A 52 8.99 19.66 4.15
C ALA A 52 9.68 20.44 5.29
N GLY A 53 10.99 20.71 5.15
CA GLY A 53 11.77 21.41 6.17
C GLY A 53 11.64 20.78 7.56
N ARG A 54 11.30 21.58 8.56
CA ARG A 54 11.10 21.11 9.95
C ARG A 54 9.96 20.10 10.11
N GLN A 55 9.03 20.06 9.15
CA GLN A 55 7.87 19.15 9.19
C GLN A 55 8.13 17.79 8.57
N MET A 56 9.38 17.50 8.21
CA MET A 56 9.75 16.27 7.50
C MET A 56 9.29 15.00 8.22
N ALA A 57 9.57 14.89 9.53
CA ALA A 57 9.15 13.75 10.32
C ALA A 57 7.62 13.58 10.33
N HIS A 58 6.88 14.68 10.51
CA HIS A 58 5.42 14.66 10.52
C HIS A 58 4.85 14.25 9.14
N CYS A 59 5.41 14.79 8.06
CA CYS A 59 5.02 14.40 6.70
C CYS A 59 5.24 12.91 6.45
N ILE A 60 6.38 12.37 6.90
CA ILE A 60 6.69 10.95 6.74
C ILE A 60 5.74 10.07 7.54
N VAL A 61 5.44 10.40 8.79
CA VAL A 61 4.48 9.63 9.59
C VAL A 61 3.09 9.62 8.93
N LEU A 62 2.62 10.77 8.42
CA LEU A 62 1.35 10.85 7.70
C LEU A 62 1.36 10.03 6.40
N MET A 63 2.42 10.12 5.61
CA MET A 63 2.55 9.32 4.38
C MET A 63 2.64 7.83 4.69
N ALA A 64 3.41 7.42 5.70
CA ALA A 64 3.53 6.04 6.14
C ALA A 64 2.18 5.50 6.61
N LYS A 65 1.44 6.25 7.44
CA LYS A 65 0.07 5.90 7.85
C LYS A 65 -0.84 5.68 6.66
N MET A 66 -0.90 6.62 5.73
CA MET A 66 -1.73 6.52 4.53
C MET A 66 -1.28 5.39 3.59
N ALA A 67 0.00 5.01 3.59
CA ALA A 67 0.53 3.91 2.79
C ALA A 67 0.18 2.54 3.39
N VAL A 68 0.32 2.39 4.72
CA VAL A 68 -0.11 1.19 5.44
C VAL A 68 -1.62 1.02 5.31
N GLU A 69 -2.40 2.11 5.43
CA GLU A 69 -3.85 2.07 5.19
C GLU A 69 -4.21 1.65 3.76
N GLU A 70 -3.49 2.09 2.72
CA GLU A 70 -3.65 1.57 1.34
C GLU A 70 -3.39 0.06 1.30
N TYR A 71 -2.23 -0.34 1.80
CA TYR A 71 -1.73 -1.70 1.73
C TYR A 71 -2.67 -2.69 2.43
N SER A 72 -3.25 -2.29 3.57
CA SER A 72 -4.16 -3.10 4.37
C SER A 72 -5.56 -3.22 3.77
N ARG A 73 -5.85 -2.62 2.62
CA ARG A 73 -7.16 -2.74 1.97
C ARG A 73 -7.33 -4.12 1.34
N THR A 74 -8.54 -4.63 1.45
CA THR A 74 -8.95 -5.89 0.82
C THR A 74 -10.21 -5.67 -0.01
N ALA A 75 -10.39 -6.46 -1.08
CA ALA A 75 -11.58 -6.40 -1.92
C ALA A 75 -12.85 -6.89 -1.18
N ASP A 76 -12.67 -7.59 -0.05
CA ASP A 76 -13.75 -8.08 0.80
C ASP A 76 -14.49 -6.94 1.50
N ASP A 77 -13.81 -5.84 1.81
CA ASP A 77 -14.44 -4.64 2.36
C ASP A 77 -15.27 -3.93 1.27
N PRO A 78 -16.61 -3.80 1.44
CA PRO A 78 -17.47 -3.11 0.49
C PRO A 78 -17.07 -1.66 0.22
N GLN A 79 -16.42 -0.99 1.17
CA GLN A 79 -15.94 0.38 1.01
C GLN A 79 -14.76 0.44 0.03
N ASN A 80 -13.92 -0.60 0.02
CA ASN A 80 -12.76 -0.71 -0.86
C ASN A 80 -13.10 -1.35 -2.21
N ARG A 81 -14.16 -2.15 -2.27
CA ARG A 81 -14.53 -2.92 -3.46
C ARG A 81 -14.86 -2.03 -4.66
N CYS A 82 -14.24 -2.31 -5.80
CA CYS A 82 -14.60 -1.67 -7.06
C CYS A 82 -16.00 -2.11 -7.49
N ARG A 83 -16.68 -1.27 -8.27
CA ARG A 83 -17.98 -1.56 -8.87
C ARG A 83 -17.99 -2.78 -9.80
N CYS A 84 -16.83 -3.34 -10.18
CA CYS A 84 -16.76 -4.66 -10.83
C CYS A 84 -17.04 -5.83 -9.87
N LYS A 85 -17.42 -5.55 -8.62
CA LYS A 85 -17.65 -6.49 -7.51
C LYS A 85 -16.36 -7.24 -7.11
N GLY A 86 -15.21 -6.57 -7.15
CA GLY A 86 -13.93 -7.20 -6.78
C GLY A 86 -13.30 -8.06 -7.87
N ARG A 87 -14.01 -8.36 -8.97
CA ARG A 87 -13.55 -9.29 -10.01
C ARG A 87 -12.31 -8.84 -10.79
N GLY A 88 -11.96 -7.56 -10.75
CA GLY A 88 -10.88 -7.00 -11.58
C GLY A 88 -11.17 -6.99 -13.10
N ARG A 89 -12.20 -7.69 -13.56
CA ARG A 89 -12.59 -7.79 -14.97
C ARG A 89 -14.06 -7.40 -15.19
N VAL A 90 -14.36 -7.01 -16.42
CA VAL A 90 -15.71 -6.66 -16.90
C VAL A 90 -15.92 -7.27 -18.27
N THR A 91 -17.17 -7.53 -18.65
CA THR A 91 -17.50 -8.03 -19.99
C THR A 91 -17.10 -7.01 -21.04
N ASP A 92 -16.42 -7.48 -22.09
CA ASP A 92 -16.14 -6.70 -23.28
C ASP A 92 -17.30 -6.88 -24.27
N LEU A 93 -18.23 -5.93 -24.29
CA LEU A 93 -19.46 -6.04 -25.07
C LEU A 93 -19.18 -6.16 -26.57
N ASP A 94 -18.20 -5.42 -27.08
CA ASP A 94 -17.87 -5.38 -28.51
C ASP A 94 -17.22 -6.70 -28.94
N ALA A 95 -16.22 -7.16 -28.20
CA ALA A 95 -15.56 -8.44 -28.47
C ALA A 95 -16.52 -9.63 -28.25
N SER A 96 -17.41 -9.54 -27.25
CA SER A 96 -18.39 -10.60 -26.99
C SER A 96 -19.41 -10.72 -28.13
N ARG A 97 -19.84 -9.59 -28.68
CA ARG A 97 -20.76 -9.56 -29.83
C ARG A 97 -20.08 -10.13 -31.07
N ALA A 98 -18.83 -9.76 -31.33
CA ALA A 98 -18.07 -10.26 -32.48
C ALA A 98 -17.79 -11.77 -32.39
N ALA A 99 -17.52 -12.29 -31.18
CA ALA A 99 -17.15 -13.68 -30.97
C ALA A 99 -18.34 -14.62 -30.70
N GLY A 100 -19.57 -14.08 -30.52
CA GLY A 100 -20.75 -14.86 -30.15
C GLY A 100 -20.68 -15.52 -28.77
N LYS A 101 -19.71 -15.15 -27.94
CA LYS A 101 -19.45 -15.69 -26.59
C LYS A 101 -18.98 -14.59 -25.66
N THR A 102 -19.16 -14.77 -24.35
CA THR A 102 -18.69 -13.79 -23.36
C THR A 102 -17.17 -13.68 -23.38
N VAL A 103 -16.67 -12.50 -23.71
CA VAL A 103 -15.26 -12.11 -23.62
C VAL A 103 -15.11 -11.12 -22.46
N GLU A 104 -14.09 -11.31 -21.62
CA GLU A 104 -13.77 -10.41 -20.51
C GLU A 104 -12.59 -9.49 -20.87
N LYS A 105 -12.63 -8.26 -20.37
CA LYS A 105 -11.50 -7.33 -20.38
C LYS A 105 -11.17 -6.84 -18.97
N VAL A 106 -9.96 -6.30 -18.80
CA VAL A 106 -9.53 -5.65 -17.55
C VAL A 106 -10.49 -4.51 -17.21
N CYS A 107 -10.92 -4.43 -15.95
CA CYS A 107 -11.82 -3.38 -15.51
C CYS A 107 -11.11 -2.01 -15.59
N PRO A 108 -11.59 -1.06 -16.43
CA PRO A 108 -10.91 0.22 -16.63
C PRO A 108 -10.93 1.12 -15.40
N ARG A 109 -11.80 0.85 -14.42
CA ARG A 109 -11.92 1.65 -13.19
C ARG A 109 -10.88 1.29 -12.14
N CYS A 110 -10.49 0.03 -12.07
CA CYS A 110 -9.55 -0.46 -11.06
C CYS A 110 -8.25 -1.00 -11.67
N GLY A 111 -8.12 -1.02 -13.00
CA GLY A 111 -6.94 -1.54 -13.68
C GLY A 111 -6.66 -3.02 -13.37
N GLY A 112 -7.69 -3.79 -13.02
CA GLY A 112 -7.54 -5.20 -12.64
C GLY A 112 -7.50 -5.48 -11.13
N SER A 113 -7.30 -4.48 -10.28
CA SER A 113 -7.11 -4.71 -8.83
C SER A 113 -8.37 -5.17 -8.08
N GLY A 114 -9.55 -4.97 -8.66
CA GLY A 114 -10.82 -5.23 -7.98
C GLY A 114 -11.16 -4.23 -6.87
N MET A 115 -10.26 -3.30 -6.54
CA MET A 115 -10.44 -2.27 -5.51
C MET A 115 -10.60 -0.87 -6.11
N LYS A 116 -11.27 0.02 -5.41
CA LYS A 116 -11.34 1.45 -5.77
C LYS A 116 -9.93 2.02 -5.68
N PRO A 117 -9.41 2.71 -6.71
CA PRO A 117 -8.11 3.37 -6.62
C PRO A 117 -8.15 4.45 -5.53
N ILE A 118 -7.16 4.52 -4.63
CA ILE A 118 -7.03 5.72 -3.81
C ILE A 118 -6.46 6.83 -4.67
N LYS A 119 -7.07 7.99 -4.55
CA LYS A 119 -6.60 9.18 -5.22
C LYS A 119 -5.46 9.74 -4.38
N SER A 120 -4.25 9.82 -4.95
CA SER A 120 -3.12 10.54 -4.36
C SER A 120 -3.46 11.98 -3.94
N ALA A 121 -4.52 12.56 -4.52
CA ALA A 121 -5.10 13.84 -4.14
C ALA A 121 -5.56 13.90 -2.67
N SER A 122 -6.05 12.80 -2.09
CA SER A 122 -6.43 12.75 -0.67
C SER A 122 -5.19 12.89 0.22
N VAL A 123 -4.10 12.20 -0.12
CA VAL A 123 -2.82 12.31 0.60
C VAL A 123 -2.25 13.71 0.45
N TYR A 124 -2.28 14.29 -0.75
CA TYR A 124 -1.86 15.67 -0.98
C TYR A 124 -2.59 16.67 -0.06
N LYS A 125 -3.92 16.55 0.06
CA LYS A 125 -4.71 17.43 0.92
C LYS A 125 -4.26 17.37 2.37
N VAL A 126 -3.98 16.17 2.89
CA VAL A 126 -3.47 15.96 4.25
C VAL A 126 -2.08 16.57 4.40
N ILE A 127 -1.14 16.30 3.48
CA ILE A 127 0.21 16.85 3.57
C ILE A 127 0.22 18.38 3.43
N LYS A 128 -0.68 18.95 2.63
CA LYS A 128 -0.80 20.40 2.49
C LYS A 128 -1.20 21.11 3.79
N THR A 129 -1.90 20.46 4.72
CA THR A 129 -2.19 21.08 6.03
C THR A 129 -0.93 21.24 6.87
N VAL A 130 0.09 20.41 6.62
CA VAL A 130 1.38 20.44 7.31
C VAL A 130 2.39 21.30 6.55
N VAL A 131 2.33 21.32 5.22
CA VAL A 131 3.18 22.12 4.32
C VAL A 131 2.30 22.98 3.40
N PRO A 132 1.83 24.16 3.87
CA PRO A 132 0.86 24.98 3.13
C PRO A 132 1.34 25.43 1.75
N ASP A 133 2.64 25.69 1.61
CA ASP A 133 3.27 26.14 0.36
C ASP A 133 3.47 25.00 -0.66
N LEU A 134 3.12 23.76 -0.31
CA LEU A 134 3.25 22.63 -1.21
C LEU A 134 2.24 22.72 -2.36
N THR A 135 2.76 22.98 -3.56
CA THR A 135 1.94 23.02 -4.77
C THR A 135 1.56 21.62 -5.26
N GLN A 136 0.42 21.51 -5.96
CA GLN A 136 -0.02 20.26 -6.60
C GLN A 136 1.01 19.74 -7.62
N ARG A 137 1.71 20.65 -8.32
CA ARG A 137 2.75 20.28 -9.31
C ARG A 137 3.96 19.63 -8.62
N THR A 138 4.43 20.23 -7.52
CA THR A 138 5.53 19.67 -6.70
C THR A 138 5.13 18.33 -6.10
N TRP A 139 3.88 18.22 -5.63
CA TRP A 139 3.33 16.95 -5.15
C TRP A 139 3.41 15.86 -6.23
N SER A 140 2.79 16.10 -7.39
CA SER A 140 2.65 15.07 -8.42
C SER A 140 3.99 14.60 -8.99
N ARG A 141 4.99 15.48 -9.08
CA ARG A 141 6.31 15.14 -9.65
C ARG A 141 7.26 14.46 -8.68
N ASN A 142 7.22 14.83 -7.40
CA ASN A 142 8.24 14.41 -6.44
C ASN A 142 7.64 13.59 -5.28
N TRP A 143 6.62 14.13 -4.62
CA TRP A 143 6.07 13.54 -3.41
C TRP A 143 5.19 12.32 -3.68
N LYS A 144 4.41 12.33 -4.76
CA LYS A 144 3.58 11.20 -5.16
C LYS A 144 4.45 9.96 -5.42
N VAL A 145 5.56 10.13 -6.14
CA VAL A 145 6.49 9.01 -6.43
C VAL A 145 7.06 8.44 -5.13
N PHE A 146 7.43 9.31 -4.18
CA PHE A 146 7.89 8.86 -2.88
C PHE A 146 6.78 8.13 -2.09
N TYR A 147 5.56 8.68 -2.04
CA TYR A 147 4.42 8.01 -1.40
C TYR A 147 4.11 6.64 -2.04
N ASP A 148 4.09 6.56 -3.37
CA ASP A 148 3.88 5.31 -4.10
C ASP A 148 4.98 4.27 -3.77
N SER A 149 6.23 4.72 -3.56
CA SER A 149 7.32 3.83 -3.10
C SER A 149 7.12 3.30 -1.68
N LEU A 150 6.47 4.05 -0.78
CA LEU A 150 6.17 3.54 0.57
C LEU A 150 5.12 2.42 0.53
N ILE A 151 4.14 2.53 -0.38
CA ILE A 151 3.17 1.45 -0.62
C ILE A 151 3.90 0.22 -1.17
N ALA A 152 4.76 0.41 -2.17
CA ALA A 152 5.55 -0.69 -2.74
C ALA A 152 6.42 -1.37 -1.67
N GLN A 153 7.01 -0.59 -0.76
CA GLN A 153 7.79 -1.09 0.35
C GLN A 153 6.95 -1.92 1.33
N CYS A 154 5.71 -1.52 1.63
CA CYS A 154 4.80 -2.36 2.43
C CYS A 154 4.63 -3.76 1.82
N TYR A 155 4.45 -3.86 0.49
CA TYR A 155 4.34 -5.14 -0.20
C TYR A 155 5.66 -5.93 -0.22
N GLN A 156 6.80 -5.26 -0.34
CA GLN A 156 8.12 -5.91 -0.33
C GLN A 156 8.42 -6.55 1.03
N GLU A 157 8.21 -5.80 2.12
CA GLU A 157 8.42 -6.27 3.49
C GLU A 157 7.45 -7.42 3.81
N SER A 158 6.18 -7.31 3.43
CA SER A 158 5.23 -8.41 3.63
C SER A 158 5.61 -9.67 2.85
N ALA A 159 6.06 -9.52 1.59
CA ALA A 159 6.48 -10.65 0.77
C ALA A 159 7.74 -11.34 1.33
N ALA A 160 8.67 -10.59 1.92
CA ALA A 160 9.84 -11.14 2.60
C ALA A 160 9.43 -11.98 3.82
N ALA A 161 8.53 -11.46 4.67
CA ALA A 161 7.98 -12.19 5.80
C ALA A 161 7.20 -13.45 5.38
N GLU A 162 6.37 -13.38 4.34
CA GLU A 162 5.65 -14.54 3.79
C GLU A 162 6.62 -15.61 3.25
N LYS A 163 7.68 -15.19 2.55
CA LYS A 163 8.70 -16.11 2.04
C LYS A 163 9.43 -16.83 3.18
N LEU A 164 9.83 -16.09 4.22
CA LEU A 164 10.47 -16.70 5.40
C LEU A 164 9.51 -17.63 6.12
N PHE A 165 8.25 -17.21 6.30
CA PHE A 165 7.22 -18.06 6.90
C PHE A 165 7.05 -19.36 6.12
N SER A 166 6.94 -19.28 4.80
CA SER A 166 6.84 -20.47 3.94
C SER A 166 8.05 -21.37 4.10
N MET A 167 9.27 -20.82 4.11
CA MET A 167 10.50 -21.59 4.27
C MET A 167 10.55 -22.35 5.60
N VAL A 168 10.12 -21.72 6.69
CA VAL A 168 10.15 -22.33 8.04
C VAL A 168 9.00 -23.31 8.25
N THR A 169 7.91 -23.19 7.49
CA THR A 169 6.73 -24.07 7.58
C THR A 169 6.72 -25.20 6.55
N SER A 170 7.55 -25.13 5.50
CA SER A 170 7.73 -26.24 4.58
C SER A 170 8.29 -27.48 5.32
N PRO A 171 7.73 -28.69 5.08
CA PRO A 171 8.29 -29.91 5.64
C PRO A 171 9.75 -30.06 5.18
N GLN A 172 10.66 -30.22 6.13
CA GLN A 172 12.02 -30.64 5.83
C GLN A 172 11.94 -32.08 5.30
N GLN A 173 12.34 -32.27 4.05
CA GLN A 173 12.51 -33.59 3.44
C GLN A 173 13.83 -34.20 3.91
#